data_AF-A0A4R6TVD2-F1
#
_entry.id   AF-A0A4R6TVD2-F1
#
_cell.length_a   1.000
_cell.length_b   1.000
_cell.length_c   1.000
_cell.angle_alpha   90.00
_cell.angle_beta   90.00
_cell.angle_gamma   90.00
#
_symmetry.space_group_name_H-M   'P 1'
#
loop_
_entity.id
_entity.type
_entity.pdbx_description
1 polymer ?
#
loop_
_entity_poly.entity_id
_entity_poly.type
_entity_poly.pdbx_seq_one_letter_code
_entity_poly.pdbx_strand_id
1 'polypeptide(L)'
;MFIKTRAILEASESALLGFSSNRSLLKPAQRLFIYPLVYLKVGFGDFTKPMTIWSLVSFTLLVVLILFSSSLEIPNEIFLVSFNACIWGVLLLTMFSTPSSYAFYGATEASVNRVVEILDQNNVHKEVDVELLEENIEKVEKRIEARVGFYKWIIGSFWGLYFLLVNLELRFVGLSGKPISDDFLQSTFESFLYVILFTAFALLAMNSYKRASNMLMANLQYACVEQKARQQLLNKSRQQDASEAVASA
;
A
#
# COMPACT_ATOMS: atom_id res chain seq x y z
N MET A 1 -20.04 14.04 15.08
CA MET A 1 -19.40 13.02 14.22
C MET A 1 -17.89 13.10 14.14
N PHE A 2 -17.29 14.27 13.95
CA PHE A 2 -15.83 14.44 13.85
C PHE A 2 -15.00 13.69 14.93
N ILE A 3 -15.35 13.82 16.21
CA ILE A 3 -14.65 13.12 17.31
C ILE A 3 -14.83 11.60 17.23
N LYS A 4 -16.03 11.13 16.89
CA LYS A 4 -16.32 9.71 16.70
C LYS A 4 -15.52 9.13 15.54
N THR A 5 -15.43 9.84 14.41
CA THR A 5 -14.61 9.41 13.26
C THR A 5 -13.15 9.24 13.66
N ARG A 6 -12.60 10.17 14.44
CA ARG A 6 -11.23 10.03 14.95
C ARG A 6 -11.07 8.78 15.82
N ALA A 7 -12.00 8.53 16.74
CA ALA A 7 -11.96 7.35 17.62
C ALA A 7 -12.07 6.03 16.84
N ILE A 8 -12.97 5.98 15.84
CA ILE A 8 -13.15 4.83 14.95
C ILE A 8 -11.86 4.60 14.15
N LEU A 9 -11.30 5.64 13.53
CA LEU A 9 -10.08 5.54 12.75
C LEU A 9 -8.89 5.04 13.59
N GLU A 10 -8.75 5.59 14.80
CA GLU A 10 -7.72 5.20 15.75
C GLU A 10 -7.86 3.75 16.25
N ALA A 11 -9.09 3.28 16.45
CA ALA A 11 -9.38 1.91 16.84
C ALA A 11 -9.15 0.94 15.67
N SER A 12 -9.61 1.29 14.46
CA SER A 12 -9.43 0.50 13.25
C SER A 12 -7.95 0.41 12.85
N GLU A 13 -7.18 1.49 12.99
CA GLU A 13 -5.72 1.48 12.81
C GLU A 13 -5.06 0.53 13.82
N SER A 14 -5.44 0.62 15.10
CA SER A 14 -4.88 -0.26 16.13
C SER A 14 -5.21 -1.74 15.84
N ALA A 15 -6.44 -2.02 15.40
CA ALA A 15 -6.87 -3.36 15.00
C ALA A 15 -6.10 -3.88 13.78
N LEU A 16 -5.90 -3.05 12.75
CA LEU A 16 -5.11 -3.38 11.56
C LEU A 16 -3.66 -3.74 11.92
N LEU A 17 -3.09 -3.03 12.89
CA LEU A 17 -1.73 -3.24 13.36
C LEU A 17 -1.58 -4.37 14.38
N GLY A 18 -2.67 -5.03 14.78
CA GLY A 18 -2.67 -6.09 15.78
C GLY A 18 -2.47 -5.59 17.23
N PHE A 19 -2.64 -4.30 17.48
CA PHE A 19 -2.58 -3.71 18.82
C PHE A 19 -3.97 -3.65 19.48
N SER A 20 -4.00 -3.78 20.81
CA SER A 20 -5.25 -3.64 21.56
C SER A 20 -5.79 -2.19 21.50
N SER A 21 -7.10 -2.04 21.36
CA SER A 21 -7.78 -0.73 21.38
C SER A 21 -7.76 -0.05 22.76
N ASN A 22 -7.29 -0.75 23.81
CA ASN A 22 -7.37 -0.27 25.20
C ASN A 22 -6.42 0.91 25.48
N ARG A 23 -6.86 1.92 26.25
CA ARG A 23 -6.08 3.15 26.51
C ARG A 23 -4.93 2.92 27.49
N SER A 24 -3.79 2.41 26.99
CA SER A 24 -2.53 2.42 27.75
C SER A 24 -1.90 3.81 27.75
N LEU A 25 -1.31 4.22 28.89
CA LEU A 25 -0.51 5.45 29.01
C LEU A 25 0.67 5.51 28.02
N LEU A 26 1.14 4.35 27.54
CA LEU A 26 2.22 4.25 26.57
C LEU A 26 1.77 4.49 25.12
N LYS A 27 0.46 4.58 24.85
CA LYS A 27 -0.07 4.73 23.48
C LYS A 27 0.48 5.92 22.69
N PRO A 28 0.69 7.12 23.28
CA PRO A 28 1.26 8.23 22.52
C PRO A 28 2.68 7.93 22.01
N ALA A 29 3.52 7.33 22.85
CA ALA A 29 4.88 6.93 22.47
C ALA A 29 4.85 5.78 21.43
N GLN A 30 3.99 4.78 21.64
CA GLN A 30 3.79 3.69 20.67
C GLN A 30 3.33 4.22 19.31
N ARG A 31 2.42 5.21 19.27
CA ARG A 31 1.96 5.83 18.03
C ARG A 31 3.03 6.64 17.31
N LEU A 32 3.97 7.21 18.05
CA LEU A 32 5.05 7.99 17.46
C LEU A 32 6.16 7.10 16.87
N PHE A 33 6.50 6.00 17.56
CA PHE A 33 7.69 5.20 17.20
C PHE A 33 7.35 3.82 16.63
N ILE A 34 6.35 3.13 17.19
CA ILE A 34 6.05 1.73 16.84
C ILE A 34 5.04 1.64 15.71
N TYR A 35 3.95 2.41 15.79
CA TYR A 35 2.88 2.37 14.80
C TYR A 35 3.42 2.62 13.39
N PRO A 36 4.25 3.65 13.12
CA PRO A 36 4.76 3.88 11.76
C PRO A 36 5.54 2.68 11.22
N LEU A 37 6.37 2.03 12.05
CA LEU A 37 7.16 0.87 11.64
C LEU A 37 6.28 -0.34 11.33
N VAL A 38 5.29 -0.64 12.20
CA VAL A 38 4.36 -1.74 11.98
C VAL A 38 3.45 -1.44 10.79
N TYR A 39 3.05 -0.20 10.59
CA TYR A 39 2.24 0.25 9.45
C TYR A 39 2.99 0.06 8.13
N LEU A 40 4.27 0.43 8.09
CA LEU A 40 5.14 0.13 6.95
C LEU A 40 5.29 -1.38 6.72
N LYS A 41 5.42 -2.18 7.78
CA LYS A 41 5.48 -3.65 7.66
C LYS A 41 4.21 -4.23 7.05
N VAL A 42 3.03 -3.80 7.51
CA VAL A 42 1.73 -4.24 6.96
C VAL A 42 1.64 -3.87 5.48
N GLY A 43 1.97 -2.63 5.13
CA GLY A 43 1.96 -2.15 3.76
C GLY A 43 2.96 -2.85 2.85
N PHE A 44 4.15 -3.15 3.36
CA PHE A 44 5.18 -3.91 2.64
C PHE A 44 4.71 -5.35 2.37
N GLY A 45 4.10 -6.00 3.37
CA GLY A 45 3.53 -7.33 3.20
C GLY A 45 2.52 -7.39 2.05
N ASP A 46 1.62 -6.40 1.96
CA ASP A 46 0.67 -6.31 0.84
C ASP A 46 1.37 -5.97 -0.49
N PHE A 47 2.35 -5.05 -0.47
CA PHE A 47 3.15 -4.69 -1.65
C PHE A 47 3.90 -5.89 -2.26
N THR A 48 4.37 -6.82 -1.42
CA THR A 48 5.11 -8.01 -1.88
C THR A 48 4.23 -9.15 -2.37
N LYS A 49 2.89 -9.12 -2.20
CA LYS A 49 2.03 -10.21 -2.66
C LYS A 49 2.16 -10.50 -4.16
N PRO A 50 2.13 -9.50 -5.06
CA PRO A 50 2.38 -9.73 -6.48
C PRO A 50 3.80 -10.21 -6.76
N MET A 51 4.80 -9.80 -5.95
CA MET A 51 6.18 -10.28 -6.08
C MET A 51 6.29 -11.77 -5.77
N THR A 52 5.53 -12.30 -4.81
CA THR A 52 5.48 -13.74 -4.54
C THR A 52 4.96 -14.52 -5.74
N ILE A 53 3.89 -14.03 -6.37
CA ILE A 53 3.32 -14.64 -7.59
C ILE A 53 4.33 -14.56 -8.72
N TRP A 54 4.94 -13.39 -8.95
CA TRP A 54 5.99 -13.21 -9.94
C TRP A 54 7.15 -14.17 -9.72
N SER A 55 7.69 -14.25 -8.50
CA SER A 55 8.81 -15.12 -8.16
C SER A 55 8.48 -16.60 -8.39
N LEU A 56 7.28 -17.04 -8.01
CA LEU A 56 6.85 -18.43 -8.19
C LEU A 56 6.68 -18.78 -9.68
N VAL A 57 6.07 -17.88 -10.46
CA VAL A 57 5.88 -18.09 -11.91
C VAL A 57 7.21 -18.05 -12.65
N SER A 58 8.08 -17.07 -12.34
CA SER A 58 9.42 -16.99 -12.93
C SER A 58 10.28 -18.19 -12.57
N PHE A 59 10.23 -18.68 -11.32
CA PHE A 59 10.93 -19.90 -10.92
C PHE A 59 10.40 -21.15 -11.64
N THR A 60 9.08 -21.25 -11.82
CA THR A 60 8.49 -22.38 -12.55
C THR A 60 8.92 -22.37 -14.01
N LEU A 61 8.86 -21.21 -14.68
CA LEU A 61 9.32 -21.06 -16.06
C LEU A 61 10.82 -21.32 -16.20
N LEU A 62 11.61 -20.92 -15.20
CA LEU A 62 13.04 -21.23 -15.15
C LEU A 62 13.29 -22.74 -15.17
N VAL A 63 12.62 -23.48 -14.27
CA VAL A 63 12.77 -24.93 -14.18
C VAL A 63 12.40 -25.59 -15.51
N VAL A 64 11.29 -25.15 -16.12
CA VAL A 64 10.88 -25.60 -17.45
C VAL A 64 11.97 -25.30 -18.48
N LEU A 65 12.48 -24.07 -18.55
CA LEU A 65 13.50 -23.68 -19.51
C LEU A 65 14.77 -24.53 -19.39
N ILE A 66 15.21 -24.83 -18.17
CA ILE A 66 16.40 -25.67 -17.90
C ILE A 66 16.17 -27.11 -18.37
N LEU A 67 15.00 -27.69 -18.08
CA LEU A 67 14.66 -29.07 -18.50
C LEU A 67 14.62 -29.21 -20.04
N PHE A 68 14.14 -28.17 -20.73
CA PHE A 68 14.10 -28.15 -22.19
C PHE A 68 15.47 -27.83 -22.80
N SER A 69 16.28 -26.95 -22.18
CA SER A 69 17.60 -26.62 -22.72
C SER A 69 18.55 -27.81 -22.69
N SER A 70 18.48 -28.65 -21.65
CA SER A 70 19.27 -29.89 -21.58
C SER A 70 18.85 -30.93 -22.60
N SER A 71 17.59 -30.87 -23.08
CA SER A 71 17.02 -31.86 -24.00
C SER A 71 17.14 -31.44 -25.47
N LEU A 72 17.28 -30.14 -25.76
CA LEU A 72 17.23 -29.57 -27.12
C LEU A 72 18.54 -28.94 -27.60
N GLU A 73 19.64 -29.08 -26.84
CA GLU A 73 20.96 -28.51 -27.17
C GLU A 73 20.89 -27.02 -27.56
N ILE A 74 20.09 -26.24 -26.81
CA ILE A 74 19.83 -24.83 -27.14
C ILE A 74 21.13 -24.01 -27.00
N PRO A 75 21.49 -23.18 -28.00
CA PRO A 75 22.63 -22.26 -27.89
C PRO A 75 22.51 -21.31 -26.69
N ASN A 76 23.63 -21.03 -26.01
CA ASN A 76 23.68 -20.20 -24.81
C ASN A 76 23.06 -18.80 -24.99
N GLU A 77 23.21 -18.18 -26.17
CA GLU A 77 22.64 -16.87 -26.46
C GLU A 77 21.12 -16.89 -26.44
N ILE A 78 20.52 -17.91 -27.08
CA ILE A 78 19.06 -18.10 -27.12
C ILE A 78 18.54 -18.40 -25.72
N PHE A 79 19.24 -19.26 -24.96
CA PHE A 79 18.89 -19.54 -23.56
C PHE A 79 18.85 -18.27 -22.71
N LEU A 80 19.87 -17.40 -22.84
CA LEU A 80 19.99 -16.17 -22.05
C LEU A 80 18.91 -15.14 -22.41
N VAL A 81 18.54 -15.04 -23.69
CA VAL A 81 17.41 -14.21 -24.13
C VAL A 81 16.08 -14.76 -23.62
N SER A 82 15.83 -16.06 -23.77
CA SER A 82 14.60 -16.71 -23.29
C SER A 82 14.46 -16.62 -21.76
N PHE A 83 15.55 -16.76 -21.03
CA PHE A 83 15.61 -16.57 -19.58
C PHE A 83 15.20 -15.15 -19.19
N ASN A 84 15.79 -14.13 -19.83
CA ASN A 84 15.42 -12.75 -19.57
C ASN A 84 13.95 -12.47 -19.93
N ALA A 85 13.46 -13.00 -21.05
CA ALA A 85 12.06 -12.88 -21.43
C ALA A 85 11.12 -13.51 -20.39
N CYS A 86 11.48 -14.64 -19.78
CA CYS A 86 10.70 -15.27 -18.71
C CYS A 86 10.66 -14.43 -17.43
N ILE A 87 11.77 -13.77 -17.06
CA ILE A 87 11.81 -12.93 -15.86
C ILE A 87 11.04 -11.63 -16.07
N TRP A 88 11.37 -10.89 -17.14
CA TRP A 88 10.81 -9.58 -17.42
C TRP A 88 9.37 -9.65 -17.95
N GLY A 89 9.05 -10.66 -18.76
CA GLY A 89 7.70 -10.87 -19.28
C GLY A 89 6.71 -11.17 -18.16
N VAL A 90 7.06 -12.05 -17.21
CA VAL A 90 6.21 -12.33 -16.04
C VAL A 90 6.11 -11.11 -15.14
N LEU A 91 7.20 -10.34 -14.96
CA LEU A 91 7.14 -9.10 -14.19
C LEU A 91 6.13 -8.12 -14.80
N LEU A 92 6.15 -7.96 -16.13
CA LEU A 92 5.21 -7.11 -16.84
C LEU A 92 3.77 -7.61 -16.67
N LEU A 93 3.52 -8.90 -16.90
CA LEU A 93 2.18 -9.48 -16.77
C LEU A 93 1.61 -9.35 -15.35
N THR A 94 2.45 -9.54 -14.32
CA THR A 94 2.04 -9.38 -12.92
C THR A 94 1.81 -7.92 -12.54
N MET A 95 2.56 -6.97 -13.10
CA MET A 95 2.30 -5.53 -12.94
C MET A 95 0.96 -5.10 -13.53
N PHE A 96 0.52 -5.72 -14.62
CA PHE A 96 -0.77 -5.43 -15.28
C PHE A 96 -1.87 -6.45 -14.94
N SER A 97 -1.81 -7.06 -13.75
CA SER A 97 -2.87 -7.94 -13.27
C SER A 97 -4.24 -7.23 -13.24
N THR A 98 -5.31 -7.98 -13.50
CA THR A 98 -6.67 -7.45 -13.56
C THR A 98 -7.20 -7.06 -12.18
N PRO A 99 -8.08 -6.04 -12.06
CA PRO A 99 -8.67 -5.63 -10.79
C PRO A 99 -9.33 -6.75 -9.99
N SER A 100 -9.98 -7.71 -10.65
CA SER A 100 -10.56 -8.88 -9.99
C SER A 100 -9.52 -9.74 -9.25
N SER A 101 -8.27 -9.73 -9.70
CA SER A 101 -7.18 -10.49 -9.08
C SER A 101 -6.69 -9.87 -7.76
N TYR A 102 -6.97 -8.58 -7.53
CA TYR A 102 -6.56 -7.84 -6.34
C TYR A 102 -7.71 -7.12 -5.61
N ALA A 103 -8.97 -7.38 -5.99
CA ALA A 103 -10.14 -6.65 -5.51
C ALA A 103 -10.28 -6.61 -3.98
N PHE A 104 -9.81 -7.66 -3.29
CA PHE A 104 -9.85 -7.77 -1.83
C PHE A 104 -8.46 -7.75 -1.18
N TYR A 105 -7.43 -7.27 -1.90
CA TYR A 105 -6.09 -7.17 -1.30
C TYR A 105 -6.12 -6.15 -0.17
N GLY A 106 -5.96 -6.66 1.06
CA GLY A 106 -5.96 -5.88 2.29
C GLY A 106 -7.31 -5.81 3.01
N ALA A 107 -8.43 -6.11 2.36
CA ALA A 107 -9.75 -6.14 3.00
C ALA A 107 -10.26 -7.58 3.06
N THR A 108 -10.00 -8.24 4.19
CA THR A 108 -10.53 -9.58 4.47
C THR A 108 -11.86 -9.49 5.21
N GLU A 109 -12.70 -10.51 5.11
CA GLU A 109 -13.95 -10.58 5.86
C GLU A 109 -13.72 -10.41 7.37
N ALA A 110 -12.68 -11.04 7.92
CA ALA A 110 -12.31 -10.90 9.32
C ALA A 110 -11.91 -9.46 9.71
N SER A 111 -11.16 -8.76 8.86
CA SER A 111 -10.76 -7.37 9.12
C SER A 111 -11.94 -6.42 8.98
N VAL A 112 -12.83 -6.65 8.02
CA VAL A 112 -14.08 -5.87 7.86
C VAL A 112 -14.99 -6.07 9.06
N ASN A 113 -15.26 -7.31 9.46
CA ASN A 113 -16.09 -7.63 10.63
C ASN A 113 -15.57 -6.99 11.90
N ARG A 114 -14.25 -6.97 12.10
CA ARG A 114 -13.63 -6.30 13.25
C ARG A 114 -13.82 -4.79 13.24
N VAL A 115 -13.84 -4.16 12.06
CA VAL A 115 -14.15 -2.74 11.93
C VAL A 115 -15.64 -2.49 12.17
N VAL A 116 -16.53 -3.39 11.71
CA VAL A 116 -17.96 -3.32 12.00
C VAL A 116 -18.22 -3.37 13.52
N GLU A 117 -17.55 -4.26 14.25
CA GLU A 117 -17.61 -4.28 15.73
C GLU A 117 -17.17 -2.94 16.35
N ILE A 118 -16.16 -2.28 15.78
CA ILE A 118 -15.71 -0.95 16.22
C ILE A 118 -16.78 0.12 15.93
N LEU A 119 -17.47 0.03 14.79
CA LEU A 119 -18.60 0.93 14.46
C LEU A 119 -19.73 0.76 15.47
N ASP A 120 -20.06 -0.50 15.81
CA ASP A 120 -21.08 -0.83 16.79
C ASP A 120 -20.72 -0.29 18.19
N GLN A 121 -19.47 -0.48 18.63
CA GLN A 121 -18.96 0.08 19.89
C GLN A 121 -19.03 1.61 19.96
N ASN A 122 -18.96 2.29 18.81
CA ASN A 122 -19.06 3.76 18.71
C ASN A 122 -20.49 4.26 18.47
N ASN A 123 -21.49 3.38 18.57
CA ASN A 123 -22.90 3.66 18.36
C ASN A 123 -23.17 4.28 16.98
N VAL A 124 -22.63 3.67 15.92
CA VAL A 124 -22.88 4.05 14.52
C VAL A 124 -23.87 3.04 13.93
N HIS A 125 -25.15 3.25 14.21
CA HIS A 125 -26.24 2.32 13.84
C HIS A 125 -27.35 2.95 12.99
N LYS A 126 -27.28 4.26 12.73
CA LYS A 126 -28.25 4.95 11.88
C LYS A 126 -27.65 5.19 10.52
N GLU A 127 -28.48 5.19 9.48
CA GLU A 127 -28.03 5.42 8.10
C GLU A 127 -27.32 6.76 7.96
N VAL A 128 -27.90 7.82 8.52
CA VAL A 128 -27.31 9.17 8.60
C VAL A 128 -25.95 9.15 9.30
N ASP A 129 -25.78 8.32 10.33
CA ASP A 129 -24.51 8.23 11.06
C ASP A 129 -23.41 7.58 10.21
N VAL A 130 -23.79 6.58 9.40
CA VAL A 130 -22.87 5.91 8.47
C VAL A 130 -22.51 6.84 7.31
N GLU A 131 -23.46 7.57 6.73
CA GLU A 131 -23.21 8.54 5.66
C GLU A 131 -22.26 9.65 6.10
N LEU A 132 -22.52 10.26 7.27
CA LEU A 132 -21.62 11.26 7.85
C LEU A 132 -20.23 10.70 8.15
N LEU A 133 -20.12 9.41 8.47
CA LEU A 133 -18.83 8.75 8.66
C LEU A 133 -18.10 8.57 7.34
N GLU A 134 -18.79 8.09 6.29
CA GLU A 134 -18.25 7.95 4.94
C GLU A 134 -17.70 9.27 4.38
N GLU A 135 -18.47 10.37 4.50
CA GLU A 135 -18.00 11.69 4.06
C GLU A 135 -16.73 12.15 4.80
N ASN A 136 -16.62 11.83 6.09
CA ASN A 136 -15.42 12.16 6.86
C ASN A 136 -14.24 11.26 6.49
N ILE A 137 -14.48 9.98 6.20
CA ILE A 137 -13.45 9.04 5.72
C ILE A 137 -12.92 9.51 4.37
N GLU A 138 -13.78 9.91 3.44
CA GLU A 138 -13.36 10.43 2.12
C GLU A 138 -12.44 11.66 2.26
N LYS A 139 -12.75 12.57 3.19
CA LYS A 139 -11.88 13.71 3.50
C LYS A 139 -10.54 13.29 4.10
N VAL A 140 -10.50 12.21 4.88
CA VAL A 140 -9.26 11.64 5.42
C VAL A 140 -8.44 10.98 4.32
N GLU A 141 -9.07 10.23 3.43
CA GLU A 141 -8.44 9.61 2.26
C GLU A 141 -7.76 10.65 1.37
N LYS A 142 -8.45 11.75 1.04
CA LYS A 142 -7.85 12.89 0.29
C LYS A 142 -6.63 13.48 0.99
N ARG A 143 -6.61 13.54 2.33
CA ARG A 143 -5.44 14.01 3.10
C ARG A 143 -4.28 13.02 3.03
N ILE A 144 -4.56 11.72 3.03
CA ILE A 144 -3.56 10.66 2.86
C ILE A 144 -2.93 10.78 1.47
N GLU A 145 -3.75 10.92 0.43
CA GLU A 145 -3.28 11.10 -0.95
C GLU A 145 -2.42 12.35 -1.10
N ALA A 146 -2.83 13.48 -0.52
CA ALA A 146 -2.04 14.70 -0.51
C ALA A 146 -0.66 14.51 0.17
N ARG A 147 -0.61 13.77 1.29
CA ARG A 147 0.66 13.43 1.96
C ARG A 147 1.57 12.56 1.09
N VAL A 148 1.01 11.54 0.42
CA VAL A 148 1.77 10.71 -0.51
C VAL A 148 2.28 11.55 -1.69
N GLY A 149 1.45 12.45 -2.23
CA GLY A 149 1.86 13.40 -3.26
C GLY A 149 3.00 14.31 -2.80
N PHE A 150 2.93 14.81 -1.57
CA PHE A 150 4.01 15.59 -0.96
C PHE A 150 5.32 14.79 -0.83
N TYR A 151 5.27 13.51 -0.44
CA TYR A 151 6.47 12.67 -0.39
C TYR A 151 7.11 12.46 -1.78
N LYS A 152 6.30 12.30 -2.83
CA LYS A 152 6.82 12.24 -4.22
C LYS A 152 7.54 13.52 -4.60
N TRP A 153 6.98 14.67 -4.24
CA TRP A 153 7.61 15.96 -4.47
C TRP A 153 8.94 16.09 -3.73
N ILE A 154 9.00 15.69 -2.46
CA ILE A 154 10.25 15.68 -1.69
C ILE A 154 11.31 14.83 -2.41
N ILE A 155 10.98 13.58 -2.77
CA ILE A 155 11.91 12.69 -3.46
C ILE A 155 12.38 13.33 -4.78
N GLY A 156 11.47 13.87 -5.58
CA GLY A 156 11.80 14.57 -6.83
C GLY A 156 12.68 15.81 -6.62
N SER A 157 12.42 16.60 -5.58
CA SER A 157 13.24 17.77 -5.23
C SER A 157 14.64 17.38 -4.80
N PHE A 158 14.82 16.28 -4.05
CA PHE A 158 16.15 15.75 -3.71
C PHE A 158 16.92 15.33 -4.96
N TRP A 159 16.27 14.67 -5.92
CA TRP A 159 16.88 14.36 -7.21
C TRP A 159 17.26 15.62 -8.00
N GLY A 160 16.38 16.62 -8.04
CA GLY A 160 16.65 17.90 -8.70
C GLY A 160 17.85 18.62 -8.08
N LEU A 161 17.94 18.65 -6.75
CA LEU A 161 19.07 19.22 -6.03
C LEU A 161 20.37 18.44 -6.31
N TYR A 162 20.31 17.11 -6.27
CA TYR A 162 21.46 16.25 -6.56
C TYR A 162 22.00 16.50 -7.97
N PHE A 163 21.14 16.48 -8.99
CA PHE A 163 21.57 16.76 -10.36
C PHE A 163 22.14 18.17 -10.55
N LEU A 164 21.58 19.15 -9.84
CA LEU A 164 22.10 20.52 -9.86
C LEU A 164 23.52 20.56 -9.27
N LEU A 165 23.76 19.89 -8.14
CA LEU A 165 25.09 19.83 -7.52
C LEU A 165 26.11 19.14 -8.42
N VAL A 166 25.77 17.97 -8.96
CA VAL A 166 26.63 17.25 -9.92
C VAL A 166 26.92 18.11 -11.15
N ASN A 167 25.93 18.84 -11.67
CA ASN A 167 26.14 19.74 -12.80
C ASN A 167 27.11 20.88 -12.48
N LEU A 168 27.00 21.46 -11.27
CA LEU A 168 27.90 22.52 -10.82
C LEU A 168 29.33 21.99 -10.67
N GLU A 169 29.52 20.83 -10.04
CA GLU A 169 30.83 20.20 -9.90
C GLU A 169 31.49 19.94 -11.26
N LEU A 170 30.74 19.36 -12.20
CA LEU A 170 31.22 19.14 -13.57
C LEU A 170 31.63 20.46 -14.27
N ARG A 171 30.86 21.54 -14.09
CA ARG A 171 31.21 22.86 -14.64
C ARG A 171 32.49 23.41 -14.01
N PHE A 172 32.67 23.31 -12.69
CA PHE A 172 33.88 23.78 -12.01
C PHE A 172 35.12 23.02 -12.46
N VAL A 173 35.02 21.69 -12.62
CA VAL A 173 36.11 20.86 -13.17
C VAL A 173 36.43 21.29 -14.61
N GLY A 174 35.41 21.51 -15.45
CA GLY A 174 35.58 22.00 -16.82
C GLY A 174 36.26 23.37 -16.89
N LEU A 175 35.93 24.29 -15.98
CA LEU A 175 36.57 25.61 -15.87
C LEU A 175 38.01 25.54 -15.35
N SER A 176 38.38 24.51 -14.58
CA SER A 176 39.74 24.29 -14.10
C SER A 176 40.72 23.93 -15.22
N GLY A 177 40.24 23.55 -16.42
CA GLY A 177 41.08 23.12 -17.54
C GLY A 177 41.88 21.82 -17.27
N LYS A 178 41.62 21.15 -16.14
CA LYS A 178 42.24 19.87 -15.78
C LYS A 178 41.41 18.74 -16.41
N PRO A 179 42.06 17.67 -16.88
CA PRO A 179 41.33 16.46 -17.25
C PRO A 179 40.56 15.94 -16.04
N ILE A 180 39.38 15.37 -16.30
CA ILE A 180 38.59 14.71 -15.27
C ILE A 180 39.41 13.53 -14.74
N SER A 181 39.67 13.49 -13.43
CA SER A 181 40.39 12.38 -12.81
C SER A 181 39.48 11.16 -12.66
N ASP A 182 40.09 9.97 -12.74
CA ASP A 182 39.38 8.71 -12.47
C ASP A 182 38.77 8.68 -11.07
N ASP A 183 39.47 9.25 -10.08
CA ASP A 183 38.97 9.41 -8.70
C ASP A 183 37.67 10.23 -8.64
N PHE A 184 37.55 11.29 -9.44
CA PHE A 184 36.35 12.11 -9.49
C PHE A 184 35.17 11.34 -10.10
N LEU A 185 35.42 10.60 -11.20
CA LEU A 185 34.41 9.75 -11.83
C LEU A 185 33.93 8.67 -10.89
N GLN A 186 34.85 7.98 -10.21
CA GLN A 186 34.52 6.95 -9.25
C GLN A 186 33.71 7.50 -8.07
N SER A 187 34.15 8.60 -7.46
CA SER A 187 33.42 9.23 -6.35
C SER A 187 32.02 9.69 -6.75
N THR A 188 31.86 10.23 -7.95
CA THR A 188 30.55 10.65 -8.49
C THR A 188 29.64 9.45 -8.74
N PHE A 189 30.21 8.36 -9.29
CA PHE A 189 29.47 7.13 -9.52
C PHE A 189 29.03 6.45 -8.22
N GLU A 190 29.90 6.37 -7.22
CA GLU A 190 29.55 5.86 -5.89
C GLU A 190 28.45 6.70 -5.24
N SER A 191 28.57 8.03 -5.31
CA SER A 191 27.54 8.96 -4.82
C SER A 191 26.19 8.72 -5.52
N PHE A 192 26.20 8.51 -6.84
CA PHE A 192 25.01 8.19 -7.61
C PHE A 192 24.36 6.88 -7.15
N LEU A 193 25.15 5.83 -6.91
CA LEU A 193 24.64 4.56 -6.38
C LEU A 193 24.00 4.72 -5.00
N TYR A 194 24.61 5.51 -4.10
CA TYR A 194 23.99 5.82 -2.80
C TYR A 194 22.66 6.55 -2.96
N VAL A 195 22.59 7.57 -3.82
CA VAL A 195 21.35 8.31 -4.08
C VAL A 195 20.25 7.40 -4.64
N ILE A 196 20.58 6.50 -5.56
CA ILE A 196 19.64 5.48 -6.06
C ILE A 196 19.15 4.60 -4.91
N LEU A 197 20.06 4.08 -4.08
CA LEU A 197 19.70 3.19 -2.99
C LEU A 197 18.78 3.87 -1.97
N PHE A 198 19.10 5.10 -1.54
CA PHE A 198 18.25 5.86 -0.62
C PHE A 198 16.91 6.21 -1.26
N THR A 199 16.89 6.53 -2.55
CA THR A 199 15.64 6.74 -3.30
C THR A 199 14.79 5.48 -3.31
N ALA A 200 15.39 4.31 -3.55
CA ALA A 200 14.69 3.05 -3.55
C ALA A 200 14.05 2.77 -2.18
N PHE A 201 14.79 2.98 -1.08
CA PHE A 201 14.23 2.88 0.27
C PHE A 201 13.11 3.88 0.54
N ALA A 202 13.26 5.13 0.11
CA ALA A 202 12.22 6.16 0.28
C ALA A 202 10.94 5.82 -0.51
N LEU A 203 11.09 5.36 -1.76
CA LEU A 203 9.97 4.90 -2.58
C LEU A 203 9.29 3.67 -1.99
N LEU A 204 10.07 2.73 -1.45
CA LEU A 204 9.55 1.54 -0.77
C LEU A 204 8.73 1.92 0.46
N ALA A 205 9.27 2.79 1.32
CA ALA A 205 8.58 3.27 2.51
C ALA A 205 7.30 4.03 2.14
N MET A 206 7.37 4.93 1.16
CA MET A 206 6.21 5.68 0.66
C MET A 206 5.12 4.75 0.11
N ASN A 207 5.49 3.77 -0.73
CA ASN A 207 4.53 2.82 -1.29
C ASN A 207 3.93 1.92 -0.22
N SER A 208 4.72 1.48 0.75
CA SER A 208 4.24 0.70 1.89
C SER A 208 3.23 1.49 2.72
N TYR A 209 3.55 2.75 3.06
CA TYR A 209 2.61 3.65 3.73
C TYR A 209 1.32 3.84 2.93
N LYS A 210 1.41 4.07 1.61
CA LYS A 210 0.23 4.20 0.74
C LYS A 210 -0.62 2.93 0.77
N ARG A 211 -0.01 1.75 0.66
CA ARG A 211 -0.70 0.45 0.66
C ARG A 211 -1.44 0.21 1.97
N ALA A 212 -0.76 0.41 3.11
CA ALA A 212 -1.39 0.25 4.42
C ALA A 212 -2.55 1.24 4.64
N SER A 213 -2.42 2.48 4.16
CA SER A 213 -3.51 3.46 4.20
C SER A 213 -4.70 3.11 3.33
N ASN A 214 -4.45 2.66 2.10
CA ASN A 214 -5.53 2.19 1.23
C ASN A 214 -6.25 0.98 1.86
N MET A 215 -5.49 0.07 2.48
CA MET A 215 -6.04 -1.06 3.23
C MET A 215 -6.93 -0.61 4.39
N LEU A 216 -6.49 0.37 5.19
CA LEU A 216 -7.30 0.92 6.28
C LEU A 216 -8.59 1.58 5.76
N MET A 217 -8.49 2.41 4.71
CA MET A 217 -9.65 3.10 4.13
C MET A 217 -10.64 2.11 3.51
N ALA A 218 -10.16 1.12 2.76
CA ALA A 218 -10.99 0.08 2.17
C ALA A 218 -11.75 -0.72 3.25
N ASN A 219 -11.08 -1.14 4.34
CA ASN A 219 -11.76 -1.84 5.43
C ASN A 219 -12.85 -0.99 6.09
N LEU A 220 -12.61 0.32 6.26
CA LEU A 220 -13.62 1.25 6.80
C LEU A 220 -14.81 1.42 5.84
N GLN A 221 -14.55 1.61 4.55
CA GLN A 221 -15.58 1.76 3.52
C GLN A 221 -16.43 0.49 3.40
N TYR A 222 -15.81 -0.69 3.33
CA TYR A 222 -16.55 -1.96 3.32
C TYR A 222 -17.35 -2.18 4.61
N ALA A 223 -16.83 -1.79 5.76
CA ALA A 223 -17.57 -1.87 7.01
C ALA A 223 -18.79 -0.92 7.04
N CYS A 224 -18.68 0.28 6.46
CA CYS A 224 -19.83 1.18 6.31
C CYS A 224 -20.91 0.56 5.39
N VAL A 225 -20.51 -0.05 4.28
CA VAL A 225 -21.42 -0.74 3.35
C VAL A 225 -22.12 -1.92 4.05
N GLU A 226 -21.37 -2.73 4.79
CA GLU A 226 -21.89 -3.84 5.58
C GLU A 226 -22.90 -3.35 6.64
N GLN A 227 -22.59 -2.26 7.33
CA GLN A 227 -23.47 -1.66 8.33
C GLN A 227 -24.78 -1.14 7.71
N LYS A 228 -24.73 -0.53 6.52
CA LYS A 228 -25.91 -0.14 5.75
C LYS A 228 -26.75 -1.35 5.35
N ALA A 229 -26.11 -2.42 4.86
CA ALA A 229 -26.80 -3.65 4.48
C ALA A 229 -27.55 -4.28 5.67
N ARG A 230 -26.92 -4.34 6.85
CA ARG A 230 -27.54 -4.82 8.09
C ARG A 230 -28.77 -4.00 8.49
N GLN A 231 -28.68 -2.67 8.39
CA GLN A 231 -29.81 -1.78 8.69
C GLN A 231 -30.98 -1.96 7.71
N GLN A 232 -30.70 -2.11 6.42
CA GLN A 232 -31.74 -2.37 5.41
C GLN A 232 -32.47 -3.68 5.67
N LEU A 233 -31.75 -4.74 6.08
CA LEU A 233 -32.36 -6.03 6.45
C LEU A 233 -33.26 -5.89 7.68
N LEU A 234 -32.81 -5.17 8.72
CA LEU A 234 -33.60 -4.90 9.92
C LEU A 234 -34.86 -4.07 9.65
N ASN A 235 -34.78 -3.11 8.72
CA ASN A 235 -35.94 -2.30 8.34
C ASN A 235 -36.96 -3.14 7.55
N LYS A 236 -36.51 -4.03 6.67
CA LYS A 236 -37.38 -4.97 5.95
C LYS A 236 -38.09 -5.93 6.89
N SER A 237 -37.37 -6.51 7.86
CA SER A 237 -37.99 -7.43 8.83
C SER A 237 -39.07 -6.73 9.66
N ARG A 238 -38.80 -5.51 10.15
CA ARG A 238 -39.79 -4.71 10.90
C ARG A 238 -41.03 -4.35 10.08
N GLN A 239 -40.88 -4.07 8.79
CA GLN A 239 -42.00 -3.80 7.90
C GLN A 239 -42.86 -5.05 7.68
N GLN A 240 -42.23 -6.21 7.58
CA GLN A 240 -42.93 -7.48 7.44
C GLN A 240 -43.71 -7.83 8.72
N ASP A 241 -43.08 -7.72 9.88
CA ASP A 241 -43.74 -7.96 11.19
C ASP A 241 -44.94 -7.02 11.42
N ALA A 242 -44.81 -5.74 11.02
CA ALA A 242 -45.89 -4.76 11.12
C ALA A 242 -47.05 -5.08 10.16
N SER A 243 -46.75 -5.55 8.95
CA SER A 243 -47.76 -5.97 7.97
C SER A 243 -48.53 -7.21 8.46
N GLU A 244 -47.83 -8.17 9.06
CA GLU A 244 -48.44 -9.38 9.62
C GLU A 244 -49.31 -9.06 10.84
N ALA A 245 -48.86 -8.17 11.73
CA ALA A 245 -49.66 -7.71 12.87
C ALA A 245 -50.96 -7.01 12.44
N VAL A 246 -50.92 -6.17 11.39
CA VAL A 246 -52.11 -5.50 10.84
C VAL A 246 -53.04 -6.49 10.13
N ALA A 247 -52.52 -7.53 9.50
CA ALA A 247 -53.34 -8.57 8.87
C ALA A 247 -54.02 -9.51 9.89
N SER A 248 -53.48 -9.59 11.12
CA SER A 248 -53.99 -10.43 12.20
C SER A 248 -54.98 -9.72 13.16
N ALA A 249 -55.18 -8.41 12.99
CA ALA A 249 -56.07 -7.57 13.79
C ALA A 249 -57.37 -7.25 13.04
#